data_AF-A0A831RIG3-F1
#
_entry.id   AF-A0A831RIG3-F1
#
_cell.length_a   1.000
_cell.length_b   1.000
_cell.length_c   1.000
_cell.angle_alpha   90.00
_cell.angle_beta   90.00
_cell.angle_gamma   90.00
#
_symmetry.space_group_name_H-M   'P 1'
#
loop_
_entity.id
_entity.type
_entity.pdbx_description
1 polymer ?
#
loop_
_entity_poly.entity_id
_entity_poly.type
_entity_poly.pdbx_seq_one_letter_code
_entity_poly.pdbx_strand_id
1 'polypeptide(L)'
;MAGATNWQPADWPAPVNIHAVVTYRYGGAGTGPFASFNLADHVGDNPAAVAENRRLLRRRLQLPSEPAWLSQVHSDRIVEIKPNHAGTPMADASFTCRPGLVCAVLTADCLPVLLTDGHTVAAVHAGW
;
A
#
# COMPACT_ATOMS: atom_id res chain seq x y z
N MET A 1 -5.61 -19.94 -19.61
CA MET A 1 -6.05 -19.50 -18.26
C MET A 1 -5.39 -18.16 -18.00
N ALA A 2 -6.11 -17.04 -18.14
CA ALA A 2 -5.56 -15.73 -17.80
C ALA A 2 -5.12 -15.77 -16.33
N GLY A 3 -3.83 -15.59 -16.05
CA GLY A 3 -3.29 -15.70 -14.71
C GLY A 3 -4.01 -14.72 -13.78
N ALA A 4 -4.64 -15.23 -12.72
CA ALA A 4 -5.33 -14.40 -11.75
C ALA A 4 -4.38 -13.30 -11.24
N THR A 5 -4.80 -12.04 -11.34
CA THR A 5 -4.04 -10.91 -10.82
C THR A 5 -3.94 -11.03 -9.30
N ASN A 6 -2.75 -10.82 -8.73
CA ASN A 6 -2.52 -10.88 -7.26
C ASN A 6 -2.98 -9.60 -6.55
N TRP A 7 -3.91 -8.86 -7.16
CA TRP A 7 -4.49 -7.63 -6.66
C TRP A 7 -5.85 -7.39 -7.33
N GLN A 8 -6.65 -6.56 -6.67
CA GLN A 8 -7.95 -6.08 -7.12
C GLN A 8 -7.84 -4.57 -7.37
N PRO A 9 -8.02 -4.09 -8.62
CA PRO A 9 -8.22 -2.68 -8.88
C PRO A 9 -9.48 -2.17 -8.18
N ALA A 10 -9.45 -0.92 -7.73
CA ALA A 10 -10.65 -0.27 -7.21
C ALA A 10 -11.70 -0.15 -8.33
N ASP A 11 -12.90 -0.67 -8.06
CA ASP A 11 -14.06 -0.56 -8.96
C ASP A 11 -14.85 0.70 -8.58
N TRP A 12 -14.49 1.81 -9.21
CA TRP A 12 -15.00 3.15 -8.88
C TRP A 12 -14.88 4.11 -10.08
N PRO A 13 -15.65 5.21 -10.13
CA PRO A 13 -15.63 6.15 -11.26
C PRO A 13 -14.49 7.19 -11.17
N ALA A 14 -13.32 6.82 -10.64
CA ALA A 14 -12.20 7.76 -10.53
C ALA A 14 -11.62 8.13 -11.91
N PRO A 15 -11.01 9.33 -12.06
CA PRO A 15 -10.36 9.72 -13.30
C PRO A 15 -9.27 8.73 -13.74
N VAL A 16 -9.06 8.60 -15.07
CA VAL A 16 -8.15 7.62 -15.68
C VAL A 16 -6.68 7.75 -15.24
N ASN A 17 -6.29 8.93 -14.74
CA ASN A 17 -4.96 9.20 -14.20
C ASN A 17 -4.79 8.80 -12.73
N ILE A 18 -5.86 8.34 -12.06
CA ILE A 18 -5.84 7.86 -10.69
C ILE A 18 -5.88 6.34 -10.70
N HIS A 19 -4.84 5.72 -10.13
CA HIS A 19 -4.73 4.28 -10.01
C HIS A 19 -4.83 3.88 -8.53
N ALA A 20 -5.69 2.91 -8.24
CA ALA A 20 -5.91 2.38 -6.91
C ALA A 20 -6.09 0.86 -6.98
N VAL A 21 -5.42 0.14 -6.09
CA VAL A 21 -5.47 -1.33 -6.01
C VAL A 21 -5.39 -1.79 -4.56
N VAL A 22 -5.91 -2.99 -4.30
CA VAL A 22 -5.74 -3.74 -3.05
C VAL A 22 -5.03 -5.05 -3.38
N THR A 23 -3.95 -5.39 -2.69
CA THR A 23 -3.21 -6.64 -2.95
C THR A 23 -3.84 -7.84 -2.24
N TYR A 24 -3.75 -9.01 -2.86
CA TYR A 24 -4.01 -10.28 -2.19
C TYR A 24 -2.73 -10.86 -1.58
N ARG A 25 -2.87 -11.87 -0.71
CA ARG A 25 -1.74 -12.54 -0.03
C ARG A 25 -0.90 -13.49 -0.92
N TYR A 26 -1.24 -13.64 -2.20
CA TYR A 26 -0.71 -14.70 -3.07
C TYR A 26 0.48 -14.26 -3.94
N GLY A 27 1.29 -15.24 -4.32
CA GLY A 27 2.42 -15.07 -5.24
C GLY A 27 3.61 -14.32 -4.66
N GLY A 28 3.89 -14.40 -3.36
CA GLY A 28 5.11 -13.82 -2.78
C GLY A 28 6.16 -14.84 -2.33
N ALA A 29 7.18 -14.36 -1.64
CA ALA A 29 8.32 -15.12 -1.14
C ALA A 29 8.17 -15.58 0.33
N GLY A 30 7.14 -15.12 1.03
CA GLY A 30 6.86 -15.47 2.42
C GLY A 30 6.41 -16.93 2.58
N THR A 31 6.61 -17.48 3.78
CA THR A 31 6.27 -18.88 4.12
C THR A 31 5.51 -18.96 5.44
N GLY A 32 4.96 -20.13 5.76
CA GLY A 32 4.24 -20.37 7.01
C GLY A 32 3.08 -19.39 7.22
N PRO A 33 2.97 -18.73 8.40
CA PRO A 33 1.86 -17.80 8.68
C PRO A 33 1.87 -16.57 7.75
N PHE A 34 3.03 -16.19 7.21
CA PHE A 34 3.21 -15.06 6.30
C PHE A 34 3.13 -15.47 4.82
N ALA A 35 2.77 -16.73 4.53
CA ALA A 35 2.61 -17.19 3.17
C ALA A 35 1.51 -16.38 2.43
N SER A 36 1.77 -15.75 1.29
CA SER A 36 3.06 -15.66 0.58
C SER A 36 3.53 -14.22 0.36
N PHE A 37 2.62 -13.25 0.31
CA PHE A 37 2.90 -11.88 -0.11
C PHE A 37 2.76 -10.87 1.04
N ASN A 38 3.39 -11.16 2.19
CA ASN A 38 3.46 -10.21 3.30
C ASN A 38 4.30 -8.97 2.94
N LEU A 39 3.74 -7.78 3.17
CA LEU A 39 4.38 -6.48 2.93
C LEU A 39 4.74 -5.75 4.23
N ALA A 40 4.32 -6.27 5.39
CA ALA A 40 4.59 -5.68 6.70
C ALA A 40 5.95 -6.15 7.24
N ASP A 41 6.77 -5.19 7.65
CA ASP A 41 8.13 -5.39 8.17
C ASP A 41 8.21 -5.46 9.71
N HIS A 42 7.08 -5.29 10.39
CA HIS A 42 7.00 -5.17 11.86
C HIS A 42 6.20 -6.30 12.51
N VAL A 43 5.90 -7.38 11.78
CA VAL A 43 5.05 -8.51 12.24
C VAL A 43 5.83 -9.79 12.54
N GLY A 44 7.16 -9.75 12.48
CA GLY A 44 8.02 -10.90 12.79
C GLY A 44 8.30 -11.86 11.63
N ASP A 45 7.99 -11.46 10.38
CA ASP A 45 8.36 -12.21 9.19
C ASP A 45 9.86 -12.05 8.85
N ASN A 46 10.38 -12.91 7.96
CA ASN A 46 11.74 -12.81 7.44
C ASN A 46 11.92 -11.49 6.66
N PRO A 47 12.82 -10.57 7.09
CA PRO A 47 13.03 -9.29 6.42
C PRO A 47 13.39 -9.40 4.94
N ALA A 48 14.11 -10.45 4.54
CA ALA A 48 14.47 -10.68 3.14
C ALA A 48 13.25 -11.04 2.28
N ALA A 49 12.30 -11.80 2.84
CA ALA A 49 11.05 -12.15 2.16
C ALA A 49 10.15 -10.91 2.00
N VAL A 50 10.03 -10.08 3.04
CA VAL A 50 9.27 -8.82 2.99
C VAL A 50 9.88 -7.85 1.97
N ALA A 51 11.21 -7.70 1.96
CA ALA A 51 11.90 -6.87 0.98
C ALA A 51 11.67 -7.35 -0.46
N GLU A 52 11.72 -8.67 -0.71
CA GLU A 52 11.40 -9.24 -2.02
C GLU A 52 9.93 -9.01 -2.40
N ASN A 53 8.99 -9.16 -1.46
CA ASN A 53 7.58 -8.88 -1.72
C ASN A 53 7.33 -7.41 -2.06
N ARG A 54 7.97 -6.46 -1.38
CA ARG A 54 7.90 -5.02 -1.73
C ARG A 54 8.50 -4.74 -3.10
N ARG A 55 9.61 -5.40 -3.47
CA ARG A 55 10.19 -5.32 -4.82
C ARG A 55 9.25 -5.88 -5.88
N LEU A 56 8.63 -7.04 -5.60
CA LEU A 56 7.63 -7.67 -6.47
C LEU A 56 6.40 -6.79 -6.65
N LEU A 57 5.93 -6.14 -5.58
CA LEU A 57 4.81 -5.19 -5.62
C LEU A 57 5.07 -4.09 -6.64
N ARG A 58 6.20 -3.38 -6.50
CA ARG A 58 6.59 -2.30 -7.41
C ARG A 58 6.68 -2.77 -8.85
N ARG A 59 7.32 -3.91 -9.08
CA ARG A 59 7.49 -4.45 -10.44
C ARG A 59 6.15 -4.84 -11.07
N ARG A 60 5.29 -5.53 -10.33
CA ARG A 60 4.01 -6.05 -10.83
C ARG A 60 3.01 -4.94 -11.14
N LEU A 61 2.95 -3.94 -10.28
CA LEU A 61 2.05 -2.79 -10.43
C LEU A 61 2.67 -1.63 -11.19
N GLN A 62 3.95 -1.74 -11.60
CA GLN A 62 4.70 -0.70 -12.30
C GLN A 62 4.65 0.64 -11.54
N LEU A 63 4.82 0.57 -10.21
CA LEU A 63 4.66 1.75 -9.35
C LEU A 63 5.72 2.82 -9.70
N PRO A 64 5.31 4.10 -9.79
CA PRO A 64 6.21 5.19 -10.17
C PRO A 64 7.29 5.47 -9.10
N SER A 65 7.00 5.15 -7.83
CA SER A 65 7.92 5.29 -6.70
C SER A 65 7.80 4.10 -5.75
N GLU A 66 8.61 4.08 -4.69
CA GLU A 66 8.29 3.28 -3.51
C GLU A 66 6.97 3.78 -2.88
N PRO A 67 6.10 2.88 -2.38
CA PRO A 67 5.01 3.28 -1.51
C PRO A 67 5.53 4.01 -0.28
N ALA A 68 4.85 5.09 0.11
CA ALA A 68 5.12 5.79 1.35
C ALA A 68 4.49 5.02 2.52
N TRP A 69 5.25 4.05 3.05
CA TRP A 69 4.84 3.27 4.21
C TRP A 69 4.67 4.14 5.45
N LEU A 70 3.70 3.79 6.29
CA LEU A 70 3.40 4.48 7.54
C LEU A 70 3.69 3.55 8.73
N SER A 71 4.03 4.16 9.86
CA SER A 71 4.07 3.48 11.16
C SER A 71 2.67 3.63 11.74
N GLN A 72 1.78 2.74 11.32
CA GLN A 72 0.37 2.73 11.69
C GLN A 72 0.22 2.39 13.17
N VAL A 73 -0.48 3.24 13.91
CA VAL A 73 -0.63 3.12 15.37
C VAL A 73 -2.08 3.24 15.84
N HIS A 74 -3.04 3.04 14.93
CA HIS A 74 -4.48 3.18 15.19
C HIS A 74 -4.84 4.58 15.72
N SER A 75 -4.20 5.60 15.15
CA SER A 75 -4.51 7.02 15.38
C SER A 75 -5.44 7.59 14.31
N ASP A 76 -5.82 8.85 14.48
CA ASP A 76 -6.50 9.67 13.47
C ASP A 76 -5.53 10.56 12.67
N ARG A 77 -4.22 10.36 12.85
CA ARG A 77 -3.20 11.24 12.27
C ARG A 77 -3.03 11.00 10.78
N ILE A 78 -3.08 12.11 10.03
CA ILE A 78 -2.92 12.16 8.58
C ILE A 78 -1.63 12.90 8.21
N VAL A 79 -0.89 12.41 7.22
CA VAL A 79 0.33 13.07 6.72
C VAL A 79 0.31 13.31 5.21
N GLU A 80 0.82 14.46 4.78
CA GLU A 80 1.07 14.74 3.37
C GLU A 80 2.38 14.06 2.93
N ILE A 81 2.32 13.24 1.87
CA ILE A 81 3.52 12.63 1.29
C ILE A 81 4.16 13.60 0.30
N LYS A 82 5.46 13.83 0.49
CA LYS A 82 6.31 14.67 -0.36
C LYS A 82 7.41 13.81 -1.00
N PRO A 83 8.00 14.23 -2.13
CA PRO A 83 9.19 13.61 -2.69
C PRO A 83 10.29 13.54 -1.64
N ASN A 84 11.08 12.47 -1.65
CA ASN A 84 12.17 12.23 -0.70
C ASN A 84 11.73 12.25 0.77
N HIS A 85 10.49 11.86 1.06
CA HIS A 85 10.04 11.68 2.44
C HIS A 85 10.98 10.69 3.14
N ALA A 86 11.60 11.12 4.24
CA ALA A 86 12.56 10.32 4.98
C ALA A 86 11.86 9.53 6.08
N GLY A 87 12.18 8.24 6.17
CA GLY A 87 11.66 7.36 7.21
C GLY A 87 10.19 6.99 7.04
N THR A 88 9.62 6.50 8.13
CA THR A 88 8.27 5.93 8.20
C THR A 88 7.47 6.73 9.24
N PRO A 89 6.68 7.73 8.84
CA PRO A 89 6.02 8.63 9.78
C PRO A 89 4.96 7.86 10.59
N MET A 90 4.81 8.21 11.87
CA MET A 90 3.72 7.72 12.71
C MET A 90 2.41 8.39 12.29
N ALA A 91 1.54 7.64 11.61
CA ALA A 91 0.28 8.09 11.06
C ALA A 91 -0.53 6.87 10.57
N ASP A 92 -1.84 7.06 10.40
CA ASP A 92 -2.75 6.04 9.91
C ASP A 92 -3.43 6.46 8.59
N ALA A 93 -3.14 7.65 8.09
CA ALA A 93 -3.50 8.04 6.74
C ALA A 93 -2.41 8.86 6.07
N SER A 94 -2.38 8.79 4.75
CA SER A 94 -1.54 9.65 3.94
C SER A 94 -2.29 10.18 2.72
N PHE A 95 -1.91 11.37 2.26
CA PHE A 95 -2.44 11.97 1.04
C PHE A 95 -1.35 12.65 0.23
N THR A 96 -1.62 12.89 -1.06
CA THR A 96 -0.78 13.72 -1.91
C THR A 96 -1.55 14.22 -3.13
N CYS A 97 -1.20 15.41 -3.61
CA CYS A 97 -1.63 15.97 -4.90
C CYS A 97 -0.51 15.92 -5.95
N ARG A 98 0.62 15.26 -5.65
CA ARG A 98 1.79 15.20 -6.53
C ARG A 98 1.78 13.90 -7.35
N PRO A 99 1.75 13.98 -8.69
CA PRO A 99 1.88 12.80 -9.53
C PRO A 99 3.15 12.02 -9.25
N GLY A 100 3.07 10.69 -9.38
CA GLY A 100 4.23 9.80 -9.23
C GLY A 100 4.56 9.39 -7.79
N LEU A 101 3.82 9.88 -6.79
CA LEU A 101 3.91 9.41 -5.41
C LEU A 101 2.79 8.38 -5.12
N VAL A 102 3.08 7.42 -4.23
CA VAL A 102 2.18 6.31 -3.91
C VAL A 102 1.83 6.35 -2.42
N CYS A 103 0.57 6.68 -2.11
CA CYS A 103 -0.01 6.50 -0.77
C CYS A 103 -0.31 5.02 -0.52
N ALA A 104 0.04 4.50 0.66
CA ALA A 104 -0.22 3.11 1.02
C ALA A 104 -0.55 2.96 2.50
N VAL A 105 -1.39 1.97 2.80
CA VAL A 105 -1.67 1.47 4.14
C VAL A 105 -1.63 -0.05 4.12
N LEU A 106 -1.17 -0.64 5.21
CA LEU A 106 -1.13 -2.09 5.42
C LEU A 106 -2.34 -2.50 6.24
N THR A 107 -3.02 -3.57 5.82
CA THR A 107 -4.18 -4.10 6.55
C THR A 107 -4.14 -5.63 6.58
N ALA A 108 -4.67 -6.17 7.67
CA ALA A 108 -5.17 -7.52 7.80
C ALA A 108 -6.34 -7.38 8.78
N ASP A 109 -7.57 -7.36 8.26
CA ASP A 109 -8.84 -7.09 8.94
C ASP A 109 -9.27 -5.61 9.02
N CYS A 110 -8.41 -4.68 9.44
CA CYS A 110 -8.78 -3.24 9.47
C CYS A 110 -9.19 -2.74 8.08
N LEU A 111 -10.10 -1.76 8.02
CA LEU A 111 -10.68 -1.29 6.76
C LEU A 111 -9.71 -0.37 6.01
N PRO A 112 -9.22 -0.73 4.81
CA PRO A 112 -8.53 0.23 3.95
C PRO A 112 -9.55 1.13 3.24
N VAL A 113 -9.38 2.45 3.33
CA VAL A 113 -10.17 3.41 2.55
C VAL A 113 -9.24 4.17 1.59
N LEU A 114 -9.55 4.10 0.30
CA LEU A 114 -8.87 4.86 -0.74
C LEU A 114 -9.79 5.99 -1.19
N LEU A 115 -9.27 7.21 -1.32
CA LEU A 115 -10.05 8.41 -1.60
C LEU A 115 -9.38 9.21 -2.72
N THR A 116 -10.20 9.91 -3.51
CA THR A 116 -9.73 10.92 -4.45
C THR A 116 -10.82 11.95 -4.74
N ASP A 117 -10.41 13.19 -5.02
CA ASP A 117 -11.24 14.25 -5.61
C ASP A 117 -10.93 14.46 -7.12
N GLY A 118 -10.06 13.62 -7.70
CA GLY A 118 -9.55 13.72 -9.06
C GLY A 118 -8.20 14.45 -9.21
N HIS A 119 -7.78 15.21 -8.20
CA HIS A 119 -6.49 15.90 -8.14
C HIS A 119 -5.57 15.40 -7.02
N THR A 120 -6.18 14.99 -5.91
CA THR A 120 -5.55 14.48 -4.70
C THR A 120 -5.94 13.02 -4.52
N VAL A 121 -5.03 12.21 -4.02
CA VAL A 121 -5.30 10.83 -3.59
C VAL A 121 -4.97 10.69 -2.11
N ALA A 122 -5.69 9.81 -1.42
CA ALA A 122 -5.37 9.42 -0.06
C ALA A 122 -5.58 7.92 0.18
N ALA A 123 -4.82 7.37 1.12
CA ALA A 123 -4.98 6.02 1.65
C ALA A 123 -5.10 6.10 3.17
N VAL A 124 -6.13 5.46 3.73
CA VAL A 124 -6.49 5.51 5.14
C VAL A 124 -6.58 4.10 5.70
N HIS A 125 -5.93 3.88 6.84
CA HIS A 125 -6.08 2.74 7.71
C HIS A 125 -7.16 3.08 8.73
N ALA A 126 -8.35 2.50 8.56
CA ALA A 126 -9.47 2.69 9.48
C ALA A 126 -9.65 1.43 10.32
N GLY A 127 -8.92 1.37 11.45
CA GLY A 127 -9.25 0.49 12.56
C GLY A 127 -10.57 0.91 13.24
N TRP A 128 -11.04 0.07 14.18
CA TRP A 128 -12.17 0.41 15.06
C TRP A 128 -11.71 1.33 16.19
#